data_AF-A0AAN9K106-F1
#
_entry.id   AF-A0AAN9K106-F1
#
_cell.length_a   1.000
_cell.length_b   1.000
_cell.length_c   1.000
_cell.angle_alpha   90.00
_cell.angle_beta   90.00
_cell.angle_gamma   90.00
#
_symmetry.space_group_name_H-M   'P 1'
#
loop_
_entity.id
_entity.type
_entity.pdbx_description
1 polymer ?
#
loop_
_entity_poly.entity_id
_entity_poly.type
_entity_poly.pdbx_seq_one_letter_code
_entity_poly.pdbx_strand_id
1 'polypeptide(L)'
;MQNNIQDLTYRVRHHSTSNDSIKCRLIDEIEHWKMSRNPMNRFRRWVERNGWWSDKDELELRSNIKKQLTVEKAHKPPLEDMFNDVYHQLPSNLQEWTWKKNCLLVGASQLFAYVVINMREFDFLYNYVINLNSLNQLRDALLLWEGNDPYE
;
A
#
# COMPACT_ATOMS: atom_id res chain seq x y z
N MET A 1 8.31 -39.83 -30.65
CA MET A 1 7.96 -38.44 -30.98
C MET A 1 7.49 -37.78 -29.69
N GLN A 2 8.08 -36.66 -29.30
CA GLN A 2 7.60 -35.87 -28.16
C GLN A 2 6.42 -35.03 -28.64
N ASN A 3 5.24 -35.25 -28.08
CA ASN A 3 4.05 -34.45 -28.40
C ASN A 3 4.08 -33.19 -27.54
N ASN A 4 4.45 -32.05 -28.14
CA ASN A 4 4.34 -30.75 -27.51
C ASN A 4 2.89 -30.27 -27.61
N ILE A 5 2.36 -29.75 -26.50
CA ILE A 5 1.04 -29.12 -26.46
C ILE A 5 1.23 -27.62 -26.64
N GLN A 6 0.46 -27.02 -27.55
CA GLN A 6 0.46 -25.57 -27.79
C GLN A 6 -0.96 -25.02 -27.67
N ASP A 7 -1.14 -24.04 -26.78
CA ASP A 7 -2.40 -23.33 -26.61
C ASP A 7 -2.37 -21.97 -27.31
N LEU A 8 -3.26 -21.79 -28.28
CA LEU A 8 -3.42 -20.52 -28.99
C LEU A 8 -4.43 -19.65 -28.22
N THR A 9 -3.95 -18.54 -27.65
CA THR A 9 -4.77 -17.60 -26.86
C THR A 9 -4.53 -16.16 -27.29
N TYR A 10 -5.45 -15.26 -26.93
CA TYR A 10 -5.36 -13.83 -27.24
C TYR A 10 -5.43 -12.97 -25.98
N ARG A 11 -4.45 -12.06 -25.80
CA ARG A 11 -4.43 -11.11 -24.68
C ARG A 11 -5.27 -9.87 -25.00
N VAL A 12 -6.55 -9.93 -24.66
CA VAL A 12 -7.51 -8.82 -24.86
C VAL A 12 -7.11 -7.55 -24.10
N ARG A 13 -6.61 -7.68 -22.86
CA ARG A 13 -6.19 -6.52 -22.05
C ARG A 13 -4.83 -5.98 -22.48
N HIS A 14 -4.52 -4.81 -21.93
CA HIS A 14 -3.18 -4.23 -21.88
C HIS A 14 -2.14 -5.22 -21.34
N HIS A 15 -0.87 -5.00 -21.69
CA HIS A 15 0.24 -5.81 -21.20
C HIS A 15 0.36 -5.76 -19.67
N SER A 16 0.21 -4.55 -19.13
CA SER A 16 0.31 -4.20 -17.72
C SER A 16 -0.52 -2.94 -17.47
N THR A 17 -0.64 -2.51 -16.22
CA THR A 17 -1.27 -1.22 -15.86
C THR A 17 -0.49 0.00 -16.37
N SER A 18 0.81 -0.16 -16.68
CA SER A 18 1.68 0.90 -17.21
C SER A 18 1.70 0.99 -18.73
N ASN A 19 1.11 0.02 -19.44
CA ASN A 19 1.22 -0.08 -20.89
C ASN A 19 -0.11 0.14 -21.59
N ASP A 20 -0.17 1.12 -22.48
CA ASP A 20 -1.31 1.27 -23.40
C ASP A 20 -1.10 0.42 -24.67
N SER A 21 -1.94 -0.59 -24.84
CA SER A 21 -1.83 -1.51 -25.97
C SER A 21 -2.55 -1.05 -27.24
N ILE A 22 -3.39 -0.03 -27.16
CA ILE A 22 -4.14 0.49 -28.32
C ILE A 22 -3.16 1.18 -29.29
N LYS A 23 -2.02 1.63 -28.79
CA LYS A 23 -0.93 2.21 -29.60
C LYS A 23 -0.29 1.22 -30.59
N CYS A 24 -0.39 -0.07 -30.32
CA CYS A 24 0.32 -1.11 -31.11
C CYS A 24 -0.61 -2.18 -31.68
N ARG A 25 -1.93 -2.06 -31.46
CA ARG A 25 -2.94 -3.05 -31.88
C ARG A 25 -4.23 -2.36 -32.29
N LEU A 26 -4.91 -2.91 -33.30
CA LEU A 26 -6.17 -2.39 -33.78
C LEU A 26 -7.30 -2.69 -32.79
N ILE A 27 -8.19 -1.71 -32.57
CA ILE A 27 -9.33 -1.85 -31.66
C ILE A 27 -10.26 -2.97 -32.15
N ASP A 28 -10.54 -3.01 -33.45
CA ASP A 28 -11.42 -4.00 -34.07
C ASP A 28 -10.94 -5.44 -33.85
N GLU A 29 -9.62 -5.66 -33.88
CA GLU A 29 -9.01 -6.95 -33.58
C GLU A 29 -9.31 -7.36 -32.13
N ILE A 30 -9.08 -6.44 -31.18
CA ILE A 30 -9.31 -6.69 -29.75
C ILE A 30 -10.79 -6.99 -29.51
N GLU A 31 -11.71 -6.26 -30.14
CA GLU A 31 -13.14 -6.47 -30.03
C GLU A 31 -13.58 -7.81 -30.62
N HIS A 32 -13.06 -8.19 -31.79
CA HIS A 32 -13.32 -9.48 -32.40
C HIS A 32 -13.00 -10.63 -31.42
N TRP A 33 -11.83 -10.60 -30.80
CA TRP A 33 -11.43 -11.63 -29.83
C TRP A 33 -12.25 -11.59 -28.55
N LYS A 34 -12.57 -10.38 -28.05
CA LYS A 34 -13.36 -10.17 -26.83
C LYS A 34 -14.80 -10.64 -26.95
N MET A 35 -15.43 -10.46 -28.12
CA MET A 35 -16.84 -10.77 -28.33
C MET A 35 -17.04 -12.17 -28.91
N SER A 36 -16.35 -12.47 -30.01
CA SER A 36 -16.61 -13.65 -30.82
C SER A 36 -15.84 -14.89 -30.37
N ARG A 37 -14.64 -14.70 -29.79
CA ARG A 37 -13.72 -15.79 -29.42
C ARG A 37 -13.49 -15.92 -27.91
N ASN A 38 -14.39 -15.35 -27.10
CA ASN A 38 -14.29 -15.40 -25.65
C ASN A 38 -14.54 -16.83 -25.13
N PRO A 39 -13.56 -17.46 -24.43
CA PRO A 39 -13.71 -18.81 -23.92
C PRO A 39 -14.82 -18.93 -22.87
N MET A 40 -15.04 -17.90 -22.04
CA MET A 40 -16.11 -17.88 -21.04
C MET A 40 -17.49 -17.88 -21.69
N ASN A 41 -17.69 -17.08 -22.74
CA ASN A 41 -18.98 -17.06 -23.46
C ASN A 41 -19.23 -18.36 -24.23
N ARG A 42 -18.18 -19.00 -24.75
CA ARG A 42 -18.28 -20.30 -25.41
C ARG A 42 -18.61 -21.40 -24.40
N PHE A 43 -17.95 -21.40 -23.24
CA PHE A 43 -18.20 -22.36 -22.18
C PHE A 43 -19.60 -22.19 -21.59
N ARG A 44 -19.99 -20.95 -21.23
CA ARG A 44 -21.34 -20.64 -20.71
C ARG A 44 -22.44 -21.20 -21.62
N ARG A 45 -22.40 -20.90 -22.93
CA ARG A 45 -23.37 -21.41 -23.90
C ARG A 45 -23.44 -22.94 -23.94
N TRP A 46 -22.30 -23.62 -23.76
CA TRP A 46 -22.29 -25.09 -23.73
C TRP A 46 -22.94 -25.61 -22.45
N VAL A 47 -22.61 -25.04 -21.29
CA VAL A 47 -23.18 -25.46 -20.00
C VAL A 47 -24.70 -25.18 -19.92
N GLU A 48 -25.15 -24.01 -20.41
CA GLU A 48 -26.58 -23.65 -20.48
C GLU A 48 -27.38 -24.60 -21.38
N ARG A 49 -26.81 -25.01 -22.53
CA ARG A 49 -27.43 -26.01 -23.41
C ARG A 49 -27.63 -27.37 -22.76
N ASN A 50 -26.80 -27.70 -21.76
CA ASN A 50 -26.95 -28.92 -20.97
C ASN A 50 -27.88 -28.75 -19.76
N GLY A 51 -28.42 -27.54 -19.53
CA GLY A 51 -29.30 -27.24 -18.40
C GLY A 51 -28.57 -27.16 -17.05
N TRP A 52 -27.25 -27.06 -17.04
CA TRP A 52 -26.44 -27.02 -15.81
C TRP A 52 -26.16 -25.60 -15.30
N TRP A 53 -26.60 -24.58 -16.04
CA TRP A 53 -26.40 -23.18 -15.69
C TRP A 53 -27.56 -22.33 -16.17
N SER A 54 -27.86 -21.28 -15.40
CA SER A 54 -28.87 -20.28 -15.73
C SER A 54 -28.38 -18.87 -15.38
N ASP A 55 -29.10 -17.86 -15.86
CA ASP A 55 -28.84 -16.46 -15.51
C ASP A 55 -28.94 -16.21 -13.99
N LYS A 56 -29.82 -16.94 -13.31
CA LYS A 56 -29.97 -16.86 -11.86
C LYS A 56 -28.68 -17.33 -11.16
N ASP A 57 -28.13 -18.46 -11.59
CA ASP A 57 -26.89 -19.02 -11.04
C ASP A 57 -25.70 -18.07 -11.29
N GLU A 58 -25.62 -17.46 -12.47
CA GLU A 58 -24.60 -16.45 -12.80
C GLU A 58 -24.68 -15.23 -11.89
N LEU A 59 -25.89 -14.70 -11.67
CA LEU A 59 -26.10 -13.53 -10.82
C LEU A 59 -25.74 -13.83 -9.36
N GLU A 60 -26.14 -14.98 -8.85
CA GLU A 60 -25.81 -15.42 -7.50
C GLU A 60 -24.30 -15.59 -7.33
N LEU A 61 -23.64 -16.29 -8.25
CA LEU A 61 -22.18 -16.48 -8.23
C LEU A 61 -21.45 -15.14 -8.24
N ARG A 62 -21.83 -14.21 -9.13
CA ARG A 62 -21.19 -12.88 -9.21
C ARG A 62 -21.35 -12.08 -7.94
N SER A 63 -22.53 -12.13 -7.32
CA SER A 63 -22.80 -11.46 -6.05
C SER A 63 -21.91 -12.03 -4.95
N ASN A 64 -21.82 -13.35 -4.86
CA ASN A 64 -21.02 -14.04 -3.84
C ASN A 64 -19.51 -13.76 -4.02
N ILE A 65 -18.99 -13.82 -5.24
CA ILE A 65 -17.60 -13.48 -5.54
C ILE A 65 -17.30 -12.02 -5.17
N LYS A 66 -18.18 -11.06 -5.52
CA LYS A 66 -17.96 -9.65 -5.16
C LYS A 66 -17.87 -9.43 -3.65
N LYS A 67 -18.66 -10.17 -2.86
CA LYS A 67 -18.58 -10.13 -1.39
C LYS A 67 -17.26 -10.71 -0.87
N GLN A 68 -16.70 -11.71 -1.54
CA GLN A 68 -15.42 -12.30 -1.15
C GLN A 68 -14.21 -11.47 -1.56
N LEU A 69 -14.33 -10.67 -2.63
CA LEU A 69 -13.27 -9.82 -3.15
C LEU A 69 -13.05 -8.52 -2.38
N THR A 70 -13.79 -8.27 -1.29
CA THR A 70 -13.47 -7.16 -0.37
C THR A 70 -12.22 -7.51 0.41
N VAL A 71 -11.06 -7.29 -0.20
CA VAL A 71 -9.76 -7.46 0.45
C VAL A 71 -9.47 -6.19 1.23
N GLU A 72 -9.34 -6.30 2.55
CA GLU A 72 -8.85 -5.22 3.40
C GLU A 72 -7.44 -4.81 2.97
N LYS A 73 -7.09 -3.54 3.14
CA LYS A 73 -5.72 -3.08 2.91
C LYS A 73 -4.81 -3.78 3.92
N ALA A 74 -4.14 -4.85 3.48
CA ALA A 74 -3.12 -5.50 4.27
C ALA A 74 -2.07 -4.45 4.69
N HIS A 75 -1.63 -4.51 5.93
CA HIS A 75 -0.51 -3.71 6.38
C HIS A 75 0.71 -4.03 5.53
N LYS A 76 1.50 -3.01 5.21
CA LYS A 76 2.78 -3.22 4.53
C LYS A 76 3.64 -4.15 5.41
N PRO A 77 4.33 -5.14 4.83
CA PRO A 77 5.23 -5.99 5.60
C PRO A 77 6.31 -5.12 6.27
N PRO A 78 6.84 -5.56 7.43
CA PRO A 78 7.95 -4.86 8.08
C PRO A 78 9.13 -4.76 7.12
N LEU A 79 9.86 -3.65 7.23
CA LEU A 79 10.97 -3.35 6.32
C LEU A 79 12.17 -4.30 6.49
N GLU A 80 12.19 -5.09 7.57
CA GLU A 80 13.15 -6.16 7.85
C GLU A 80 12.97 -7.34 6.87
N ASP A 81 11.74 -7.60 6.42
CA ASP A 81 11.42 -8.68 5.48
C ASP A 81 12.08 -8.50 4.11
N MET A 82 12.57 -7.30 3.79
CA MET A 82 13.32 -7.03 2.56
C MET A 82 14.58 -7.89 2.42
N PHE A 83 15.14 -8.38 3.54
CA PHE A 83 16.36 -9.19 3.55
C PHE A 83 16.10 -10.69 3.74
N ASN A 84 14.89 -11.05 4.15
CA ASN A 84 14.48 -12.43 4.30
C ASN A 84 14.34 -13.09 2.92
N ASP A 85 14.42 -14.42 2.86
CA ASP A 85 14.27 -15.26 1.65
C ASP A 85 15.29 -15.06 0.51
N VAL A 86 16.32 -14.23 0.70
CA VAL A 86 17.44 -14.10 -0.26
C VAL A 86 18.38 -15.31 -0.20
N TYR A 87 18.65 -15.80 1.02
CA TYR A 87 19.49 -16.96 1.31
C TYR A 87 18.81 -17.84 2.36
N HIS A 88 19.16 -19.13 2.39
CA HIS A 88 18.66 -20.05 3.42
C HIS A 88 19.04 -19.62 4.85
N GLN A 89 20.22 -19.02 5.00
CA GLN A 89 20.69 -18.38 6.23
C GLN A 89 21.20 -16.99 5.91
N LEU A 90 20.88 -16.00 6.75
CA LEU A 90 21.30 -14.63 6.54
C LEU A 90 22.83 -14.52 6.71
N PRO A 91 23.59 -14.19 5.66
CA PRO A 91 25.04 -14.04 5.77
C PRO A 91 25.39 -12.83 6.65
N SER A 92 26.55 -12.90 7.30
CA SER A 92 26.98 -11.94 8.33
C SER A 92 27.04 -10.49 7.84
N ASN A 93 27.40 -10.27 6.58
CA ASN A 93 27.38 -8.95 5.97
C ASN A 93 25.96 -8.35 5.96
N LEU A 94 24.92 -9.13 5.65
CA LEU A 94 23.52 -8.65 5.64
C LEU A 94 22.98 -8.41 7.06
N GLN A 95 23.44 -9.17 8.06
CA GLN A 95 23.10 -8.91 9.47
C GLN A 95 23.60 -7.53 9.92
N GLU A 96 24.80 -7.14 9.51
CA GLU A 96 25.37 -5.82 9.81
C GLU A 96 24.52 -4.68 9.20
N TRP A 97 24.02 -4.85 7.97
CA TRP A 97 23.12 -3.87 7.33
C TRP A 97 21.78 -3.76 8.05
N THR A 98 21.19 -4.88 8.47
CA THR A 98 19.94 -4.89 9.25
C THR A 98 20.11 -4.15 10.57
N TRP A 99 21.23 -4.36 11.26
CA TRP A 99 21.54 -3.67 12.51
C TRP A 99 21.72 -2.16 12.32
N LYS A 100 22.57 -1.74 11.36
CA LYS A 100 22.80 -0.30 11.07
C LYS A 100 21.51 0.44 10.72
N LYS A 101 20.62 -0.21 9.95
CA LYS A 101 19.31 0.34 9.58
C LYS A 101 18.38 0.47 10.77
N ASN A 102 18.32 -0.53 11.65
CA ASN A 102 17.49 -0.46 12.85
C ASN A 102 17.93 0.68 13.77
N CYS A 103 19.25 0.94 13.89
CA CYS A 103 19.76 2.13 14.57
C CYS A 103 19.26 3.45 13.93
N LEU A 104 19.27 3.56 12.59
CA LEU A 104 18.78 4.75 11.88
C LEU A 104 17.26 4.97 12.06
N LEU A 105 16.46 3.90 12.03
CA LEU A 105 15.01 3.98 12.20
C LEU A 105 14.61 4.40 13.62
N VAL A 106 15.29 3.86 14.64
CA VAL A 106 15.07 4.25 16.04
C VAL A 106 15.46 5.71 16.29
N GLY A 107 16.60 6.14 15.73
CA GLY A 107 17.04 7.54 15.80
C GLY A 107 16.05 8.49 15.10
N ALA A 108 15.56 8.12 13.92
CA ALA A 108 14.57 8.90 13.19
C ALA A 108 13.21 8.96 13.91
N SER A 109 12.77 7.87 14.56
CA SER A 109 11.52 7.88 15.35
C SER A 109 11.66 8.71 16.62
N GLN A 110 12.82 8.68 17.28
CA GLN A 110 13.10 9.52 18.44
C GLN A 110 13.15 11.00 18.07
N LEU A 111 13.76 11.34 16.92
CA LEU A 111 13.73 12.71 16.38
C LEU A 111 12.31 13.15 16.00
N PHE A 112 11.51 12.28 15.36
CA PHE A 112 10.12 12.58 15.04
C PHE A 112 9.28 12.78 16.31
N ALA A 113 9.43 11.93 17.32
CA ALA A 113 8.76 12.08 18.61
C ALA A 113 9.21 13.36 19.33
N TYR A 114 10.51 13.67 19.33
CA TYR A 114 11.05 14.89 19.90
C TYR A 114 10.48 16.15 19.22
N VAL A 115 10.44 16.19 17.89
CA VAL A 115 9.87 17.32 17.14
C VAL A 115 8.36 17.46 17.39
N VAL A 116 7.60 16.36 17.41
CA VAL A 116 6.14 16.39 17.66
C VAL A 116 5.81 16.80 19.09
N ILE A 117 6.60 16.34 20.08
CA ILE A 117 6.45 16.75 21.48
C ILE A 117 6.78 18.24 21.63
N ASN A 118 7.91 18.69 21.08
CA ASN A 118 8.31 20.10 21.17
C ASN A 118 7.36 21.04 20.42
N MET A 119 6.76 20.62 19.29
CA MET A 119 5.72 21.42 18.63
C MET A 119 4.43 21.52 19.46
N ARG A 120 4.03 20.47 20.20
CA ARG A 120 2.88 20.55 21.12
C ARG A 120 3.15 21.45 22.33
N GLU A 121 4.37 21.42 22.87
CA GLU A 121 4.77 22.35 23.92
C GLU A 121 4.83 23.79 23.41
N PHE A 122 5.18 24.00 22.13
CA PHE A 122 5.14 25.31 21.49
C PHE A 122 3.72 25.88 21.41
N ASP A 123 2.70 25.07 21.08
CA ASP A 123 1.29 25.50 21.07
C ASP A 123 0.77 25.80 22.49
N PHE A 124 1.27 25.10 23.51
CA PHE A 124 0.91 25.34 24.91
C PHE A 124 1.54 26.64 25.43
N LEU A 125 2.82 26.88 25.11
CA LEU A 125 3.52 28.12 25.44
C LEU A 125 2.97 29.31 24.65
N TYR A 126 2.59 29.13 23.38
CA TYR A 126 1.98 30.19 22.56
C TYR A 126 0.66 30.68 23.19
N ASN A 127 -0.23 29.78 23.61
CA ASN A 127 -1.49 30.16 24.28
C ASN A 127 -1.30 30.73 25.70
N TYR A 128 -0.25 30.30 26.41
CA TYR A 128 0.12 30.88 27.71
C TYR A 128 0.67 32.31 27.55
N VAL A 129 1.56 32.53 26.58
CA VAL A 129 2.20 33.82 26.27
C VAL A 129 1.20 34.88 25.78
N ILE A 130 0.17 34.49 25.02
CA ILE A 130 -0.85 35.43 24.50
C ILE A 130 -1.80 35.94 25.59
N ASN A 131 -1.88 35.26 26.75
CA ASN A 131 -2.70 35.70 27.90
C ASN A 131 -1.92 36.51 28.94
N LEU A 132 -0.64 36.79 28.71
CA LEU A 132 0.18 37.62 29.59
C LEU A 132 0.01 39.10 29.24
N ASN A 133 -0.63 39.87 30.11
CA ASN A 133 -0.99 41.28 29.87
C ASN A 133 0.09 42.27 30.34
N SER A 134 1.30 41.82 30.65
CA SER A 134 2.42 42.72 30.99
C SER A 134 3.79 42.15 30.62
N LEU A 135 4.70 43.05 30.21
CA LEU A 135 6.09 42.72 29.85
C LEU A 135 6.87 42.04 31.00
N ASN A 136 6.49 42.28 32.25
CA ASN A 136 7.13 41.65 33.41
C ASN A 136 6.81 40.15 33.50
N GLN A 137 5.60 39.74 33.12
CA GLN A 137 5.22 38.32 33.13
C GLN A 137 5.90 37.51 32.03
N LEU A 138 6.19 38.13 30.88
CA LEU A 138 6.96 37.51 29.80
C LEU A 138 8.43 37.30 30.18
N ARG A 139 9.02 38.28 30.89
CA ARG A 139 10.39 38.18 31.40
C ARG A 139 10.53 37.04 32.42
N ASP A 140 9.60 36.93 33.36
CA ASP A 140 9.68 35.93 34.43
C ASP A 140 9.40 34.50 33.91
N ALA A 141 8.56 34.33 32.88
CA ALA A 141 8.36 33.05 32.20
C ALA A 141 9.58 32.60 31.38
N LEU A 142 10.32 33.55 30.79
CA LEU A 142 11.55 33.26 30.03
C LEU A 142 12.68 32.77 30.96
N LEU A 143 12.81 33.38 32.14
CA LEU A 143 13.82 33.02 33.14
C LEU A 143 13.60 31.61 33.72
N LEU A 144 12.35 31.22 33.95
CA LEU A 144 11.98 29.85 34.35
C LEU A 144 12.31 28.80 33.28
N TRP A 145 12.14 29.14 32.00
CA TRP A 145 12.46 28.24 30.88
C TRP A 145 13.97 28.06 30.68
N GLU A 146 14.76 29.09 30.96
CA GLU A 146 16.24 29.03 30.96
C GLU A 146 16.82 28.38 32.23
N GLY A 147 15.98 27.94 33.17
CA GLY A 147 16.40 27.26 34.40
C GLY A 147 16.99 28.18 35.47
N ASN A 148 16.76 29.50 35.38
CA ASN A 148 17.18 30.47 36.38
C ASN A 148 15.95 30.98 37.14
N ASP A 149 15.54 30.25 38.18
CA ASP A 149 14.49 30.70 39.10
C ASP A 149 15.02 31.86 39.96
N PRO A 150 14.40 33.06 39.92
CA PRO A 150 14.84 34.18 40.75
C PRO A 150 14.44 34.06 42.22
N TYR A 151 13.75 33.00 42.63
CA TYR A 151 13.30 32.75 44.02
C TYR A 151 13.98 31.54 44.71
N GLU A 152 15.00 30.93 44.10
CA GLU A 152 16.02 30.11 44.79
C GLU A 152 17.32 30.91 44.97
#